data_AF-A0A095Y8U8-F1
#
_entry.id   AF-A0A095Y8U8-F1
#
_cell.length_a   1.000
_cell.length_b   1.000
_cell.length_c   1.000
_cell.angle_alpha   90.00
_cell.angle_beta   90.00
_cell.angle_gamma   90.00
#
_symmetry.space_group_name_H-M   'P 1'
#
loop_
_entity.id
_entity.type
_entity.pdbx_description
1 polymer ?
#
loop_
_entity_poly.entity_id
_entity_poly.type
_entity_poly.pdbx_seq_one_letter_code
_entity_poly.pdbx_strand_id
1 'polypeptide(L)' 'MKQEMETMRVTDEERDLLEQMRNYNRSYPNGYPELLSIIIEKFYAMLRQPY' A
#
# COMPACT_ATOMS: atom_id res chain seq x y z
N MET A 1 0.62 -19.64 -18.01
CA MET A 1 -0.55 -18.75 -18.13
C MET A 1 -0.03 -17.33 -18.32
N LYS A 2 -0.45 -16.61 -19.36
CA LYS A 2 -0.16 -15.18 -19.47
C LYS A 2 -1.10 -14.48 -18.49
N GLN A 3 -0.56 -13.95 -17.40
CA GLN A 3 -1.33 -13.01 -16.57
C GLN A 3 -1.57 -11.78 -17.42
N GLU A 4 -2.82 -11.52 -17.76
CA GLU A 4 -3.22 -10.22 -18.29
C GLU A 4 -2.97 -9.21 -17.18
N MET A 5 -1.98 -8.34 -17.37
CA MET A 5 -1.74 -7.24 -16.46
C MET A 5 -2.78 -6.17 -16.74
N GLU A 6 -3.87 -6.21 -15.98
CA GLU A 6 -4.83 -5.12 -15.98
C GLU A 6 -4.15 -3.88 -15.40
N THR A 7 -3.93 -2.88 -16.24
CA THR A 7 -3.27 -1.64 -15.84
C THR A 7 -4.33 -0.66 -15.36
N MET A 8 -4.55 -0.62 -14.05
CA MET A 8 -5.39 0.39 -13.44
C MET A 8 -4.61 1.69 -13.30
N ARG A 9 -5.21 2.81 -13.72
CA ARG A 9 -4.67 4.14 -13.39
C ARG A 9 -4.93 4.40 -11.91
N VAL A 10 -3.88 4.82 -11.21
CA VAL A 10 -3.93 5.19 -9.79
C VAL A 10 -3.56 6.66 -9.64
N THR A 11 -4.03 7.29 -8.57
CA THR A 11 -3.61 8.64 -8.17
C THR A 11 -2.19 8.62 -7.62
N ASP A 12 -1.57 9.79 -7.47
CA ASP A 12 -0.24 9.91 -6.86
C ASP A 12 -0.23 9.42 -5.40
N GLU A 13 -1.31 9.66 -4.66
CA GLU A 13 -1.46 9.20 -3.27
C GLU A 13 -1.58 7.68 -3.16
N GLU A 14 -2.35 7.06 -4.06
CA GLU A 14 -2.47 5.60 -4.16
C GLU A 14 -1.14 4.97 -4.54
N ARG A 15 -0.40 5.59 -5.49
CA ARG A 15 0.93 5.13 -5.88
C ARG A 15 1.90 5.16 -4.71
N ASP A 16 1.91 6.25 -3.95
CA ASP A 16 2.77 6.39 -2.78
C ASP A 16 2.48 5.31 -1.73
N LEU A 17 1.20 5.05 -1.41
CA LEU A 17 0.82 3.96 -0.50
C LEU A 17 1.29 2.59 -1.01
N LEU A 18 1.14 2.30 -2.30
CA LEU A 18 1.61 1.05 -2.90
C LEU A 18 3.13 0.90 -2.81
N GLU A 19 3.88 1.99 -2.99
CA GLU A 19 5.34 1.99 -2.84
C GLU A 19 5.77 1.75 -1.39
N GLN A 20 5.09 2.35 -0.42
CA GLN A 20 5.32 2.08 1.00
C GLN A 20 5.07 0.60 1.36
N MET A 21 3.96 0.02 0.90
CA MET A 21 3.65 -1.40 1.11
C MET A 21 4.72 -2.32 0.49
N ARG A 22 5.17 -2.01 -0.73
CA ARG A 22 6.24 -2.77 -1.41
C ARG A 22 7.56 -2.69 -0.64
N ASN A 23 7.91 -1.52 -0.14
CA ASN A 23 9.13 -1.30 0.63
C ASN A 23 9.07 -2.03 1.98
N TYR A 24 7.93 -1.98 2.67
CA TYR A 24 7.70 -2.76 3.88
C TYR A 24 7.90 -4.26 3.63
N ASN A 25 7.28 -4.81 2.59
CA ASN A 25 7.46 -6.23 2.25
C ASN A 25 8.91 -6.58 1.89
N ARG A 26 9.62 -5.71 1.17
CA ARG A 26 11.05 -5.88 0.86
C ARG A 26 11.95 -5.82 2.09
N SER A 27 11.51 -5.14 3.15
CA SER A 27 12.27 -5.03 4.39
C SER A 27 12.23 -6.31 5.25
N TYR A 28 11.36 -7.27 4.93
CA TYR A 28 11.31 -8.56 5.62
C TYR A 28 12.67 -9.30 5.58
N PRO A 29 13.11 -9.94 6.67
CA PRO A 29 12.46 -10.03 7.99
C PRO A 29 12.76 -8.86 8.92
N ASN A 30 13.67 -7.97 8.53
CA ASN A 30 14.19 -6.87 9.34
C ASN A 30 13.28 -5.63 9.33
N GLY A 31 12.05 -5.76 8.82
CA GLY A 31 11.09 -4.67 8.76
C GLY A 31 10.68 -4.23 10.16
N TYR A 32 10.38 -2.94 10.29
CA TYR A 32 9.88 -2.36 11.54
C TYR A 32 8.37 -2.57 11.63
N PRO A 33 7.85 -3.33 12.61
CA PRO A 33 6.41 -3.56 12.76
C PRO A 33 5.59 -2.26 12.84
N GLU A 34 6.17 -1.19 13.34
CA GLU A 34 5.56 0.14 13.45
C GLU A 34 5.20 0.73 12.08
N LEU A 35 6.00 0.43 11.04
CA LEU A 35 5.70 0.89 9.68
C LEU A 35 4.41 0.28 9.13
N LEU A 36 4.08 -0.95 9.54
CA LEU A 36 2.81 -1.57 9.16
C LEU A 36 1.63 -0.79 9.72
N SER A 37 1.72 -0.34 10.97
CA SER A 37 0.67 0.48 11.60
C SER A 37 0.44 1.77 10.83
N ILE A 38 1.53 2.46 10.44
CA ILE A 38 1.46 3.71 9.67
C ILE A 38 0.82 3.48 8.30
N ILE A 39 1.22 2.42 7.60
CA ILE A 39 0.67 2.06 6.28
C ILE A 39 -0.84 1.77 6.39
N ILE A 40 -1.25 1.03 7.44
CA ILE A 40 -2.66 0.68 7.67
C ILE A 40 -3.49 1.93 7.99
N GLU A 41 -2.99 2.82 8.86
CA GLU A 41 -3.67 4.08 9.19
C GLU A 41 -3.87 4.94 7.95
N LYS A 42 -2.82 5.09 7.13
CA LYS A 42 -2.90 5.82 5.87
C LYS A 42 -3.91 5.20 4.91
N PHE A 43 -3.92 3.88 4.78
CA PHE A 43 -4.91 3.17 3.96
C PHE A 43 -6.35 3.47 4.42
N TYR A 44 -6.64 3.38 5.72
CA TYR A 44 -7.98 3.67 6.24
C TYR A 44 -8.40 5.13 6.04
N ALA A 45 -7.46 6.09 6.14
CA ALA A 45 -7.74 7.50 5.86
C ALA A 45 -8.13 7.76 4.39
N MET A 46 -7.66 6.92 3.46
CA MET A 46 -8.01 7.01 2.03
C MET A 46 -9.34 6.34 1.69
N LEU A 47 -9.84 5.46 2.56
CA LEU A 47 -11.16 4.85 2.37
C LEU A 47 -12.27 5.83 2.76
N ARG A 48 -13.35 5.81 1.99
CA ARG A 48 -14.57 6.52 2.36
C ARG A 48 -15.05 5.97 3.72
N GLN A 49 -15.13 6.85 4.71
CA GLN A 49 -15.70 6.49 6.00
C GLN A 49 -17.22 6.32 5.83
N PRO A 50 -17.83 5.22 6.33
CA PRO A 50 -19.26 5.20 6.52
C PRO A 50 -19.61 6.27 7.56
N TYR A 51 -20.60 7.10 7.25
CA TYR A 51 -21.09 8.22 8.10
C TYR A 51 -21.15 7.88 9.59
#